data_AF-A0A182Q598-F1
#
_entry.id   AF-A0A182Q598-F1
#
_cell.length_a   1.000
_cell.length_b   1.000
_cell.length_c   1.000
_cell.angle_alpha   90.00
_cell.angle_beta   90.00
_cell.angle_gamma   90.00
#
_symmetry.space_group_name_H-M   'P 1'
#
loop_
_entity.id
_entity.type
_entity.pdbx_description
1 polymer ?
#
loop_
_entity_poly.entity_id
_entity_poly.type
_entity_poly.pdbx_seq_one_letter_code
_entity_poly.pdbx_strand_id
1 'polypeptide(L)'
;MSYLSNFNAETGKTILIDILKTVNQPENSKKLAEAKANSGKEMIKMMQYVFPLVMQLQIEVIKDYGFPASREGLVQFEQIIREFEREDVDIARLRAQIRSIYLPPININSSTNDVLI
;
A
#
# COMPACT_ATOMS: atom_id res chain seq x y z
N MET A 1 -10.60 9.49 -21.28
CA MET A 1 -9.53 8.49 -21.47
C MET A 1 -9.85 7.28 -20.58
N SER A 2 -10.25 6.15 -21.13
CA SER A 2 -10.67 4.97 -20.35
C SER A 2 -9.50 3.99 -20.18
N TYR A 3 -8.59 4.28 -19.26
CA TYR A 3 -7.44 3.39 -19.00
C TYR A 3 -7.81 2.20 -18.08
N LEU A 4 -9.03 2.21 -17.52
CA LEU A 4 -9.58 1.23 -16.60
C LEU A 4 -10.51 0.21 -17.24
N SER A 5 -10.78 0.29 -18.55
CA SER A 5 -11.85 -0.49 -19.20
C SER A 5 -11.70 -2.01 -19.06
N ASN A 6 -10.49 -2.48 -18.75
CA ASN A 6 -10.16 -3.90 -18.59
C ASN A 6 -9.47 -4.20 -17.24
N PHE A 7 -9.52 -3.28 -16.27
CA PHE A 7 -8.95 -3.55 -14.96
C PHE A 7 -9.76 -4.65 -14.26
N ASN A 8 -9.09 -5.69 -13.79
CA ASN A 8 -9.71 -6.84 -13.11
C ASN A 8 -8.87 -7.27 -11.90
N ALA A 9 -9.40 -8.22 -11.12
CA ALA A 9 -8.74 -8.73 -9.92
C ALA A 9 -7.33 -9.29 -10.19
N GLU A 10 -7.10 -9.99 -11.32
CA GLU A 10 -5.78 -10.51 -11.69
C GLU A 10 -4.75 -9.39 -11.93
N THR A 11 -5.18 -8.31 -12.59
CA THR A 11 -4.36 -7.11 -12.78
C THR A 11 -4.05 -6.46 -11.44
N GLY A 12 -5.05 -6.32 -10.57
CA GLY A 12 -4.88 -5.81 -9.21
C GLY A 12 -3.88 -6.62 -8.38
N LYS A 13 -3.97 -7.96 -8.42
CA LYS A 13 -3.02 -8.86 -7.74
C LYS A 13 -1.60 -8.68 -8.27
N THR A 14 -1.45 -8.60 -9.60
CA THR A 14 -0.14 -8.39 -10.24
C THR A 14 0.51 -7.09 -9.75
N ILE A 15 -0.25 -5.99 -9.75
CA ILE A 15 0.23 -4.69 -9.28
C ILE A 15 0.64 -4.76 -7.80
N LEU A 16 -0.20 -5.35 -6.93
CA LEU A 16 0.11 -5.49 -5.50
C LEU A 16 1.37 -6.33 -5.26
N ILE A 17 1.56 -7.40 -6.04
CA ILE A 17 2.79 -8.22 -6.02
C ILE A 17 4.00 -7.37 -6.44
N ASP A 18 3.88 -6.57 -7.50
CA ASP A 18 4.99 -5.76 -8.00
C ASP A 18 5.31 -4.57 -7.07
N ILE A 19 4.32 -4.04 -6.35
CA ILE A 19 4.54 -3.14 -5.20
C ILE A 19 5.38 -3.84 -4.12
N LEU A 20 5.01 -5.05 -3.71
CA LEU A 20 5.76 -5.80 -2.70
C LEU A 20 7.18 -6.13 -3.17
N LYS A 21 7.38 -6.51 -4.44
CA LYS A 21 8.72 -6.70 -5.02
C LYS A 21 9.53 -5.40 -4.97
N THR A 22 8.93 -4.29 -5.36
CA THR A 22 9.58 -2.97 -5.38
C THR A 22 9.99 -2.54 -3.97
N VAL A 23 9.10 -2.69 -2.98
CA VAL A 23 9.41 -2.47 -1.56
C VAL A 23 10.62 -3.29 -1.11
N ASN A 24 10.69 -4.56 -1.53
CA ASN A 24 11.75 -5.49 -1.12
C ASN A 24 13.06 -5.33 -1.90
N GLN A 25 13.14 -4.42 -2.88
CA GLN A 25 14.42 -4.11 -3.52
C GLN A 25 15.43 -3.60 -2.47
N PRO A 26 16.73 -3.93 -2.59
CA PRO A 26 17.73 -3.59 -1.57
C PRO A 26 17.78 -2.10 -1.20
N GLU A 27 17.63 -1.22 -2.19
CA GLU A 27 17.64 0.23 -1.95
C GLU A 27 16.40 0.70 -1.18
N ASN A 28 15.22 0.24 -1.59
CA ASN A 28 13.94 0.64 -0.99
C ASN A 28 13.77 0.07 0.42
N SER A 29 14.11 -1.21 0.59
CA SER A 29 14.10 -1.87 1.89
C SER A 29 15.06 -1.22 2.89
N LYS A 30 16.25 -0.82 2.45
CA LYS A 30 17.19 -0.03 3.27
C LYS A 30 16.59 1.31 3.71
N LYS A 31 16.05 2.09 2.77
CA LYS A 31 15.40 3.38 3.08
C LYS A 31 14.23 3.22 4.06
N LEU A 32 13.40 2.19 3.86
CA LEU A 32 12.29 1.88 4.76
C LEU A 32 12.77 1.43 6.15
N ALA A 33 13.86 0.66 6.24
CA ALA A 33 14.44 0.25 7.51
C ALA A 33 15.02 1.43 8.30
N GLU A 34 15.71 2.35 7.63
CA GLU A 34 16.21 3.59 8.24
C GLU A 34 15.05 4.47 8.75
N ALA A 35 14.00 4.64 7.94
CA ALA A 35 12.80 5.36 8.36
C ALA A 35 12.13 4.70 9.58
N LYS A 36 12.00 3.37 9.59
CA LYS A 36 11.46 2.61 10.73
C LYS A 36 12.31 2.78 11.99
N ALA A 37 13.63 2.76 11.86
CA ALA A 37 14.54 2.97 12.99
C ALA A 37 14.36 4.38 13.60
N ASN A 38 14.17 5.40 12.76
CA ASN A 38 13.90 6.77 13.19
C ASN A 38 12.50 6.95 13.83
N SER A 39 11.52 6.13 13.43
CA SER A 39 10.17 6.15 14.00
C SER A 39 10.05 5.43 15.34
N GLY A 40 10.92 4.46 15.62
CA GLY A 40 10.80 3.59 16.79
C GLY A 40 9.48 2.81 16.78
N LYS A 41 8.74 2.82 17.90
CA LYS A 41 7.40 2.20 18.02
C LYS A 41 6.26 3.23 17.95
N GLU A 42 6.57 4.49 17.65
CA GLU A 42 5.58 5.57 17.66
C GLU A 42 4.76 5.57 16.37
N MET A 43 3.46 5.30 16.50
CA MET A 43 2.53 5.22 15.37
C MET A 43 2.53 6.50 14.53
N ILE A 44 2.52 7.67 15.17
CA ILE A 44 2.54 8.97 14.46
C ILE A 44 3.84 9.11 13.65
N LYS A 45 4.99 8.71 14.20
CA LYS A 45 6.26 8.77 13.47
C LYS A 45 6.32 7.75 12.35
N MET A 46 5.71 6.57 12.48
CA MET A 46 5.57 5.62 11.37
C MET A 46 4.76 6.24 10.22
N MET A 47 3.67 6.96 10.53
CA MET A 47 2.89 7.71 9.53
C MET A 47 3.64 8.91 8.94
N GLN A 48 4.58 9.51 9.67
CA GLN A 48 5.35 10.67 9.18
C GLN A 48 6.55 10.27 8.33
N TYR A 49 7.25 9.20 8.68
CA TYR A 49 8.51 8.83 8.02
C TYR A 49 8.36 7.63 7.06
N VAL A 50 7.59 6.61 7.43
CA VAL A 50 7.51 5.37 6.64
C VAL A 50 6.39 5.44 5.61
N PHE A 51 5.22 5.94 6.01
CA PHE A 51 4.06 6.00 5.11
C PHE A 51 4.33 6.78 3.81
N PRO A 52 4.94 8.00 3.80
CA PRO A 52 5.19 8.71 2.55
C PRO A 52 6.10 7.95 1.59
N LEU A 53 7.08 7.21 2.11
CA LEU A 53 7.97 6.37 1.31
C LEU A 53 7.20 5.22 0.65
N VAL A 54 6.33 4.54 1.40
CA VAL A 54 5.49 3.47 0.82
C VAL A 54 4.54 4.06 -0.23
N MET A 55 3.94 5.22 0.00
CA MET A 55 3.08 5.88 -1.00
C MET A 55 3.84 6.20 -2.28
N GLN A 56 5.07 6.71 -2.17
CA GLN A 56 5.90 6.99 -3.33
C GLN A 56 6.21 5.72 -4.13
N LEU A 57 6.58 4.62 -3.46
CA LEU A 57 6.84 3.34 -4.14
C LEU A 57 5.59 2.79 -4.83
N GLN A 58 4.41 2.95 -4.21
CA GLN A 58 3.16 2.55 -4.86
C GLN A 58 2.90 3.39 -6.12
N ILE A 59 3.06 4.72 -6.05
CA ILE A 59 2.91 5.62 -7.20
C ILE A 59 3.87 5.23 -8.34
N GLU A 60 5.11 4.90 -8.00
CA GLU A 60 6.12 4.48 -8.98
C GLU A 60 5.77 3.18 -9.68
N VAL A 61 5.09 2.24 -9.02
CA VAL A 61 4.65 0.98 -9.64
C VAL A 61 3.39 1.20 -10.48
N ILE A 62 2.35 1.82 -9.92
CA ILE A 62 1.05 1.92 -10.60
C ILE A 62 1.11 2.73 -11.90
N LYS A 63 2.08 3.65 -12.04
CA LYS A 63 2.26 4.43 -13.27
C LYS A 63 2.56 3.54 -14.48
N ASP A 64 3.25 2.42 -14.27
CA ASP A 64 3.60 1.48 -15.33
C ASP A 64 2.37 0.66 -15.80
N TYR A 65 1.27 0.74 -15.05
CA TYR A 65 -0.03 0.14 -15.38
C TYR A 65 -1.05 1.19 -15.85
N GLY A 66 -0.60 2.40 -16.15
CA GLY A 66 -1.43 3.46 -16.71
C GLY A 66 -2.17 4.33 -15.70
N PHE A 67 -1.90 4.20 -14.40
CA PHE A 67 -2.40 5.17 -13.42
C PHE A 67 -1.57 6.47 -13.49
N PRO A 68 -2.17 7.63 -13.17
CA PRO A 68 -1.40 8.87 -13.01
C PRO A 68 -0.28 8.70 -11.97
N ALA A 69 0.91 9.21 -12.28
CA ALA A 69 2.05 9.26 -11.35
C ALA A 69 1.86 10.36 -10.29
N SER A 70 0.74 10.30 -9.56
CA SER A 70 0.32 11.30 -8.59
C SER A 70 -0.42 10.66 -7.42
N ARG A 71 -0.65 11.43 -6.35
CA ARG A 71 -1.47 11.00 -5.21
C ARG A 71 -2.90 10.67 -5.63
N GLU A 72 -3.44 11.38 -6.62
CA GLU A 72 -4.77 11.11 -7.16
C GLU A 72 -4.82 9.74 -7.85
N GLY A 73 -3.80 9.40 -8.64
CA GLY A 73 -3.70 8.08 -9.27
C GLY A 73 -3.63 6.95 -8.24
N LEU A 74 -2.90 7.16 -7.14
CA LEU A 74 -2.86 6.22 -6.02
C LEU A 74 -4.22 6.06 -5.34
N VAL A 75 -4.95 7.15 -5.10
CA VAL A 75 -6.30 7.09 -4.53
C VAL A 75 -7.25 6.31 -5.44
N GLN A 76 -7.20 6.54 -6.76
CA GLN A 76 -8.01 5.78 -7.72
C GLN A 76 -7.70 4.28 -7.67
N PHE A 77 -6.41 3.92 -7.68
CA PHE A 77 -5.97 2.53 -7.54
C PHE A 77 -6.47 1.89 -6.23
N GLU A 78 -6.29 2.57 -5.09
CA GLU A 78 -6.71 2.07 -3.78
C GLU A 78 -8.22 1.90 -3.64
N GLN A 79 -9.02 2.76 -4.30
CA GLN A 79 -10.47 2.61 -4.37
C GLN A 79 -10.87 1.34 -5.12
N ILE A 80 -10.28 1.11 -6.30
CA ILE A 80 -10.54 -0.07 -7.13
C ILE A 80 -10.12 -1.35 -6.39
N ILE A 81 -8.92 -1.36 -5.80
CA ILE A 81 -8.44 -2.51 -5.01
C ILE A 81 -9.37 -2.82 -3.82
N ARG A 82 -9.93 -1.79 -3.17
CA ARG A 82 -10.87 -1.98 -2.06
C ARG A 82 -12.16 -2.68 -2.49
N GLU A 83 -12.61 -2.48 -3.73
CA GLU A 83 -13.77 -3.19 -4.28
C GLU A 83 -13.45 -4.68 -4.42
N PHE A 84 -12.31 -5.02 -5.01
CA PHE A 84 -11.89 -6.42 -5.17
C PHE A 84 -11.52 -7.12 -3.87
N GLU A 85 -10.98 -6.41 -2.87
CA GLU A 85 -10.60 -6.96 -1.56
C GLU A 85 -11.77 -7.67 -0.85
N ARG A 86 -13.01 -7.26 -1.13
CA ARG A 86 -14.21 -7.87 -0.52
C ARG A 86 -14.52 -9.26 -1.06
N GLU A 87 -14.04 -9.57 -2.26
CA GLU A 87 -14.39 -10.78 -3.01
C GLU A 87 -13.17 -11.68 -3.27
N ASP A 88 -11.95 -11.14 -3.21
CA ASP A 88 -10.69 -11.83 -3.46
C ASP A 88 -9.77 -11.79 -2.21
N VAL A 89 -9.63 -12.95 -1.56
CA VAL A 89 -8.83 -13.10 -0.33
C VAL A 89 -7.33 -12.87 -0.56
N ASP A 90 -6.83 -13.10 -1.78
CA ASP A 90 -5.43 -12.86 -2.10
C ASP A 90 -5.15 -11.37 -2.21
N ILE A 91 -6.07 -10.59 -2.78
CA ILE A 91 -5.99 -9.12 -2.77
C ILE A 91 -5.98 -8.60 -1.33
N ALA A 92 -6.87 -9.09 -0.47
CA ALA A 92 -6.90 -8.71 0.94
C ALA A 92 -5.56 -9.00 1.64
N ARG A 93 -5.01 -10.20 1.42
CA ARG A 93 -3.73 -10.61 2.00
C ARG A 93 -2.57 -9.75 1.50
N LEU A 94 -2.48 -9.48 0.19
CA LEU A 94 -1.42 -8.66 -0.39
C LEU A 94 -1.49 -7.21 0.10
N ARG A 95 -2.70 -6.63 0.15
CA ARG A 95 -2.92 -5.29 0.65
C ARG A 95 -2.57 -5.18 2.14
N ALA A 96 -2.91 -6.18 2.95
CA ALA A 96 -2.53 -6.25 4.35
C ALA A 96 -1.00 -6.29 4.54
N GLN A 97 -0.28 -7.03 3.69
CA GLN A 97 1.19 -7.03 3.71
C GLN A 97 1.77 -5.65 3.43
N ILE A 98 1.27 -4.92 2.41
CA ILE A 98 1.73 -3.56 2.12
C ILE A 98 1.46 -2.62 3.29
N ARG A 99 0.25 -2.69 3.87
CA ARG A 99 -0.14 -1.90 5.05
C ARG A 99 0.73 -2.14 6.26
N SER A 100 1.12 -3.40 6.51
CA SER A 100 1.99 -3.78 7.63
C SER A 100 3.38 -3.14 7.58
N ILE A 101 3.79 -2.61 6.42
CA ILE A 101 5.06 -1.90 6.29
C ILE A 101 5.03 -0.59 7.10
N TYR A 102 3.90 0.11 7.10
CA TYR A 102 3.77 1.44 7.70
C TYR A 102 2.80 1.49 8.90
N LEU A 103 1.90 0.52 9.05
CA LEU A 103 1.08 0.38 10.25
C LEU A 103 1.85 -0.37 11.36
N PRO A 104 1.83 0.09 12.62
CA PRO A 104 2.38 -0.68 13.72
C PRO A 104 1.59 -1.98 13.92
N PRO A 105 2.20 -3.03 14.50
CA PRO A 105 1.48 -4.24 14.88
C PRO A 105 0.36 -3.86 15.89
N ILE A 106 -0.89 -4.00 15.46
CA ILE A 106 -2.05 -3.77 16.32
C ILE A 106 -2.14 -4.97 17.27
N ASN A 107 -1.75 -4.80 18.54
CA ASN A 107 -2.13 -5.73 19.58
C ASN A 107 -3.64 -5.61 19.76
N ILE A 108 -4.37 -6.65 19.36
CA ILE A 108 -5.85 -6.71 19.41
C ILE A 108 -6.29 -6.93 20.86
N ASN A 109 -6.00 -5.95 21.73
CA ASN A 109 -6.50 -5.89 23.11
C ASN A 109 -7.22 -4.55 23.33
N SER A 110 -8.04 -4.11 22.38
CA SER A 110 -9.00 -3.01 22.60
C SER A 110 -10.03 -3.02 21.48
N SER A 111 -11.23 -3.41 21.83
CA SER A 111 -12.47 -3.25 21.08
C SER A 111 -12.79 -1.78 20.83
N THR A 112 -12.51 -1.23 19.65
CA THR A 112 -13.22 -0.03 19.17
C THR A 112 -13.24 0.05 17.65
N ASN A 113 -14.44 -0.14 17.11
CA ASN A 113 -15.02 0.28 15.83
C ASN A 113 -14.15 0.99 14.79
N ASP A 114 -14.25 0.46 13.57
CA ASP A 114 -14.36 1.17 12.30
C ASP A 114 -14.53 2.70 12.41
N VAL A 115 -13.50 3.44 12.01
CA VAL A 115 -13.65 4.69 11.23
C VAL A 115 -12.39 4.86 10.37
N LEU A 116 -12.42 4.30 9.16
CA LEU A 116 -11.66 4.82 8.03
C LEU A 116 -12.60 5.77 7.28
N ILE A 117 -12.43 7.08 7.49
CA ILE A 117 -12.85 8.11 6.54
C ILE A 117 -11.61 8.53 5.77
#